data_AF-A0A924XW31-F1
#
_entry.id   AF-A0A924XW31-F1
#
_cell.length_a   1.000
_cell.length_b   1.000
_cell.length_c   1.000
_cell.angle_alpha   90.00
_cell.angle_beta   90.00
_cell.angle_gamma   90.00
#
_symmetry.space_group_name_H-M   'P 1'
#
loop_
_entity.id
_entity.type
_entity.pdbx_description
1 polymer ?
#
loop_
_entity_poly.entity_id
_entity_poly.type
_entity_poly.pdbx_seq_one_letter_code
_entity_poly.pdbx_strand_id
1 'polypeptide(L)'
;RALTESERDRPTAWRIVYLHHPLYTSINNRCERPDVQGVRANIMPVLQRHDVHVVLAGHSHAFEWIRSSALPNAGLFVTGGGGQISLRPSLLEPKRLPRLRRYYDALRAAGAQECVMAGHGPAGADGDAGLLYHYLRVSVTPEAITVRPVGVRRLGDRTYRREEPMRVFHAPHLPVLRPRWEVQTLSEVVVRRDGPPRAQWV
;
A
#
# COMPACT_ATOMS: atom_id res chain seq x y z
N ARG A 1 -22.29 -3.40 -11.75
CA ARG A 1 -22.94 -4.16 -10.68
C ARG A 1 -22.52 -3.55 -9.35
N ALA A 2 -23.47 -3.26 -8.47
CA ALA A 2 -23.18 -2.75 -7.13
C ALA A 2 -22.59 -3.87 -6.24
N LEU A 3 -21.91 -3.52 -5.15
CA LEU A 3 -21.33 -4.51 -4.23
C LEU A 3 -22.39 -5.46 -3.65
N THR A 4 -23.57 -4.93 -3.30
CA THR A 4 -24.72 -5.72 -2.82
C THR A 4 -25.16 -6.80 -3.82
N GLU A 5 -25.18 -6.49 -5.12
CA GLU A 5 -25.53 -7.47 -6.16
C GLU A 5 -24.44 -8.53 -6.29
N SER A 6 -23.17 -8.12 -6.20
CA SER A 6 -22.05 -9.05 -6.23
C SER A 6 -22.07 -10.02 -5.05
N GLU A 7 -22.51 -9.57 -3.86
CA GLU A 7 -22.66 -10.43 -2.68
C GLU A 7 -23.78 -11.43 -2.84
N ARG A 8 -24.95 -10.97 -3.27
CA ARG A 8 -26.12 -11.83 -3.47
C ARG A 8 -25.88 -12.87 -4.58
N ASP A 9 -25.37 -12.43 -5.73
CA ASP A 9 -25.25 -13.30 -6.91
C ASP A 9 -24.02 -14.21 -6.84
N ARG A 10 -22.97 -13.79 -6.11
CA ARG A 10 -21.70 -14.51 -5.98
C ARG A 10 -21.13 -14.38 -4.57
N PRO A 11 -21.76 -15.02 -3.57
CA PRO A 11 -21.38 -14.85 -2.16
C PRO A 11 -19.92 -15.24 -1.90
N THR A 12 -19.41 -16.25 -2.59
CA THR A 12 -18.04 -16.75 -2.47
C THR A 12 -17.05 -16.10 -3.44
N ALA A 13 -17.44 -15.11 -4.25
CA ALA A 13 -16.48 -14.44 -5.13
C ALA A 13 -15.51 -13.56 -4.35
N TRP A 14 -14.29 -13.43 -4.88
CA TRP A 14 -13.36 -12.39 -4.46
C TRP A 14 -13.88 -11.02 -4.89
N ARG A 15 -13.80 -10.04 -3.98
CA ARG A 15 -14.20 -8.65 -4.22
C ARG A 15 -12.95 -7.78 -4.16
N ILE A 16 -12.59 -7.25 -5.32
CA ILE A 16 -11.47 -6.35 -5.53
C ILE A 16 -12.03 -5.00 -5.93
N VAL A 17 -11.70 -3.95 -5.18
CA VAL A 17 -12.13 -2.58 -5.45
C VAL A 17 -10.96 -1.80 -6.02
N TYR A 18 -11.21 -1.01 -7.06
CA TYR A 18 -10.22 -0.11 -7.65
C TYR A 18 -10.65 1.34 -7.46
N LEU A 19 -9.73 2.18 -6.98
CA LEU A 19 -9.91 3.62 -6.79
C LEU A 19 -8.74 4.35 -7.45
N HIS A 20 -8.95 5.57 -7.95
CA HIS A 20 -7.80 6.38 -8.35
C HIS A 20 -7.06 6.92 -7.11
N HIS A 21 -7.77 7.62 -6.23
CA HIS A 21 -7.22 8.14 -4.97
C HIS A 21 -7.31 7.08 -3.87
N PRO A 22 -6.27 6.96 -3.02
CA PRO A 22 -6.25 5.92 -1.99
C PRO A 22 -7.04 6.32 -0.73
N LEU A 23 -7.48 5.32 0.04
CA LEU A 23 -8.07 5.52 1.38
C LEU A 23 -7.04 5.98 2.41
N TYR A 24 -5.80 5.50 2.24
CA TYR A 24 -4.65 5.80 3.07
C TYR A 24 -3.42 5.96 2.20
N THR A 25 -2.53 6.87 2.58
CA THR A 25 -1.21 7.00 1.97
C THR A 25 -0.26 7.59 3.01
N SER A 26 0.97 7.13 3.04
CA SER A 26 2.03 7.69 3.88
C SER A 26 2.80 8.81 3.17
N ILE A 27 2.38 9.23 1.97
CA ILE A 27 3.11 10.21 1.18
C ILE A 27 2.94 11.64 1.71
N ASN A 28 3.96 12.15 2.40
CA ASN A 28 4.03 13.52 2.90
C ASN A 28 2.76 13.96 3.66
N ASN A 29 2.17 15.08 3.25
CA ASN A 29 0.91 15.61 3.77
C ASN A 29 -0.31 15.11 2.98
N ARG A 30 -0.14 14.19 2.02
CA ARG A 30 -1.25 13.71 1.18
C ARG A 30 -2.27 12.89 1.96
N CYS A 31 -1.89 12.27 3.07
CA CYS A 31 -2.82 11.55 3.95
C CYS A 31 -4.02 12.37 4.41
N GLU A 32 -3.84 13.70 4.50
CA GLU A 32 -4.83 14.65 5.00
C GLU A 32 -5.27 15.66 3.92
N ARG A 33 -5.05 15.35 2.63
CA ARG A 33 -5.62 16.18 1.57
C ARG A 33 -7.13 15.88 1.40
N PRO A 34 -7.93 16.88 0.97
CA PRO A 34 -9.38 16.73 0.85
C PRO A 34 -9.82 15.58 -0.06
N ASP A 35 -9.04 15.23 -1.08
CA ASP A 35 -9.28 14.11 -1.97
C ASP A 35 -9.17 12.76 -1.24
N VAL A 36 -8.12 12.55 -0.46
CA VAL A 36 -7.93 11.33 0.35
C VAL A 36 -8.94 11.26 1.48
N GLN A 37 -9.15 12.36 2.20
CA GLN A 37 -10.14 12.43 3.28
C GLN A 37 -11.56 12.20 2.76
N GLY A 38 -11.92 12.83 1.64
CA GLY A 38 -13.23 12.70 1.01
C GLY A 38 -13.48 11.27 0.52
N VAL A 39 -12.51 10.64 -0.13
CA VAL A 39 -12.62 9.23 -0.53
C VAL A 39 -12.76 8.33 0.69
N ARG A 40 -11.95 8.53 1.75
CA ARG A 40 -12.06 7.75 2.98
C ARG A 40 -13.44 7.94 3.64
N ALA A 41 -13.91 9.17 3.81
CA ALA A 41 -15.18 9.45 4.48
C ALA A 41 -16.39 8.88 3.75
N ASN A 42 -16.39 8.90 2.41
CA ASN A 42 -17.54 8.47 1.61
C ASN A 42 -17.50 6.97 1.24
N ILE A 43 -16.30 6.44 0.97
CA ILE A 43 -16.14 5.07 0.46
C ILE A 43 -15.92 4.07 1.61
N MET A 44 -15.22 4.45 2.69
CA MET A 44 -14.97 3.53 3.81
C MET A 44 -16.26 2.90 4.37
N PRO A 45 -17.36 3.66 4.62
CA PRO A 45 -18.58 3.06 5.15
C PRO A 45 -19.22 2.04 4.20
N VAL A 46 -19.05 2.21 2.89
CA VAL A 46 -19.50 1.23 1.89
C VAL A 46 -18.64 -0.02 1.98
N LEU A 47 -17.32 0.12 1.98
CA LEU A 47 -16.40 -1.02 2.06
C LEU A 47 -16.54 -1.81 3.36
N GLN A 48 -16.86 -1.15 4.48
CA GLN A 48 -17.06 -1.80 5.77
C GLN A 48 -18.33 -2.66 5.84
N ARG A 49 -19.34 -2.34 5.02
CA ARG A 49 -20.59 -3.11 4.95
C ARG A 49 -20.48 -4.35 4.06
N HIS A 50 -19.38 -4.48 3.34
CA HIS A 50 -19.20 -5.49 2.31
C HIS A 50 -17.90 -6.27 2.52
N ASP A 51 -17.87 -7.54 2.15
CA ASP A 51 -16.69 -8.40 2.30
C ASP A 51 -15.67 -8.09 1.19
N VAL A 52 -15.03 -6.93 1.26
CA VAL A 52 -13.98 -6.49 0.36
C VAL A 52 -12.64 -7.07 0.78
N HIS A 53 -11.94 -7.70 -0.17
CA HIS A 53 -10.72 -8.46 0.11
C HIS A 53 -9.48 -7.67 -0.28
N VAL A 54 -9.54 -6.93 -1.39
CA VAL A 54 -8.42 -6.09 -1.86
C VAL A 54 -8.96 -4.74 -2.32
N VAL A 55 -8.26 -3.68 -1.94
CA VAL A 55 -8.46 -2.33 -2.49
C VAL A 55 -7.17 -1.92 -3.18
N LEU A 56 -7.26 -1.63 -4.48
CA LEU A 56 -6.16 -1.14 -5.29
C LEU A 56 -6.37 0.36 -5.54
N ALA A 57 -5.32 1.15 -5.34
CA ALA A 57 -5.32 2.57 -5.60
C ALA A 57 -4.06 3.04 -6.31
N GLY A 58 -4.13 4.24 -6.89
CA GLY A 58 -3.01 4.94 -7.49
C GLY A 58 -2.80 6.31 -6.83
N HIS A 59 -2.65 7.34 -7.66
CA HIS A 59 -2.50 8.76 -7.31
C HIS A 59 -1.23 9.12 -6.52
N SER A 60 -0.97 8.44 -5.40
CA SER A 60 0.28 8.55 -4.65
C SER A 60 1.40 7.85 -5.41
N HIS A 61 2.42 8.60 -5.81
CA HIS A 61 3.54 8.09 -6.62
C HIS A 61 4.53 7.25 -5.80
N ALA A 62 4.03 6.13 -5.29
CA ALA A 62 4.73 5.18 -4.45
C ALA A 62 4.02 3.84 -4.53
N PHE A 63 4.76 2.79 -4.15
CA PHE A 63 4.17 1.53 -3.78
C PHE A 63 3.84 1.65 -2.30
N GLU A 64 2.64 1.27 -1.90
CA GLU A 64 2.30 1.13 -0.49
C GLU A 64 1.43 -0.11 -0.28
N TRP A 65 1.64 -0.82 0.82
CA TRP A 65 0.66 -1.75 1.37
C TRP A 65 0.39 -1.34 2.82
N ILE A 66 -0.89 -1.16 3.15
CA ILE A 66 -1.31 -0.64 4.45
C ILE A 66 -2.33 -1.59 5.06
N ARG A 67 -2.12 -1.98 6.33
CA ARG A 67 -3.20 -2.58 7.14
C ARG A 67 -3.93 -1.50 7.90
N SER A 68 -5.25 -1.66 7.99
CA SER A 68 -6.12 -0.72 8.69
C SER A 68 -7.05 -1.44 9.65
N SER A 69 -7.29 -0.84 10.82
CA SER A 69 -8.33 -1.30 11.74
C SER A 69 -9.75 -1.16 11.18
N ALA A 70 -9.96 -0.28 10.19
CA ALA A 70 -11.26 -0.06 9.58
C ALA A 70 -11.65 -1.18 8.59
N LEU A 71 -10.66 -1.84 7.99
CA LEU A 71 -10.81 -2.97 7.05
C LEU A 71 -9.78 -4.05 7.41
N PRO A 72 -9.94 -4.73 8.56
CA PRO A 72 -8.89 -5.59 9.14
C PRO A 72 -8.50 -6.78 8.25
N ASN A 73 -9.43 -7.26 7.42
CA ASN A 73 -9.26 -8.42 6.55
C ASN A 73 -8.97 -8.03 5.08
N ALA A 74 -8.87 -6.74 4.76
CA ALA A 74 -8.62 -6.28 3.39
C ALA A 74 -7.16 -5.88 3.18
N GLY A 75 -6.57 -6.26 2.04
CA GLY A 75 -5.30 -5.73 1.58
C GLY A 75 -5.48 -4.39 0.88
N LEU A 76 -4.95 -3.30 1.45
CA LEU A 76 -5.02 -1.96 0.86
C LEU A 76 -3.69 -1.64 0.18
N PHE A 77 -3.70 -1.47 -1.14
CA PHE A 77 -2.49 -1.24 -1.94
C PHE A 77 -2.55 0.09 -2.67
N VAL A 78 -1.43 0.78 -2.70
CA VAL A 78 -1.15 1.90 -3.60
C VAL A 78 -0.09 1.45 -4.60
N THR A 79 -0.37 1.62 -5.88
CA THR A 79 0.53 1.28 -7.00
C THR A 79 0.65 2.45 -7.98
N GLY A 80 0.92 3.65 -7.48
CA GLY A 80 0.94 4.88 -8.28
C GLY A 80 2.29 5.24 -8.89
N GLY A 81 3.32 4.39 -8.76
CA GLY A 81 4.67 4.65 -9.25
C GLY A 81 5.05 3.91 -10.54
N GLY A 82 4.11 3.62 -11.44
CA GLY A 82 4.39 2.86 -12.67
C GLY A 82 5.21 3.58 -13.74
N GLY A 83 5.31 4.91 -13.70
CA GLY A 83 6.03 5.67 -14.73
C GLY A 83 6.23 7.16 -14.43
N GLN A 84 5.97 7.58 -13.20
CA GLN A 84 6.06 8.99 -12.83
C GLN A 84 7.49 9.39 -12.44
N ILE A 85 7.98 10.47 -13.04
CA ILE A 85 9.29 11.11 -12.86
C ILE A 85 9.57 11.48 -11.39
N SER A 86 8.54 11.74 -10.58
CA SER A 86 8.70 12.07 -9.15
C SER A 86 7.98 11.07 -8.25
N LEU A 87 8.68 9.97 -7.92
CA LEU A 87 8.30 9.10 -6.82
C LEU A 87 8.55 9.82 -5.49
N ARG A 88 7.68 9.58 -4.50
CA ARG A 88 7.66 10.38 -3.27
C ARG A 88 8.16 9.59 -2.06
N PRO A 89 8.89 10.26 -1.15
CA PRO A 89 9.26 9.69 0.15
C PRO A 89 8.03 9.59 1.07
N SER A 90 8.09 8.67 2.02
CA SER A 90 7.08 8.55 3.07
C SER A 90 7.29 9.58 4.18
N LEU A 91 6.20 9.96 4.84
CA LEU A 91 6.21 10.72 6.08
C LEU A 91 6.83 9.91 7.23
N LEU A 92 6.85 8.57 7.12
CA LEU A 92 7.36 7.65 8.14
C LEU A 92 8.89 7.60 8.19
N GLU A 93 9.58 8.13 7.18
CA GLU A 93 11.03 8.18 7.17
C GLU A 93 11.58 8.90 8.42
N PRO A 94 12.56 8.31 9.14
CA PRO A 94 13.17 8.85 10.35
C PRO A 94 13.47 10.35 10.33
N LYS A 95 14.06 10.84 9.24
CA LYS A 95 14.45 12.24 9.05
C LYS A 95 13.27 13.19 8.80
N ARG A 96 12.12 12.66 8.38
CA ARG A 96 10.94 13.45 7.96
C ARG A 96 9.85 13.44 9.03
N LEU A 97 9.75 12.35 9.77
CA LEU A 97 8.71 12.13 10.78
C LEU A 97 8.58 13.26 11.81
N PRO A 98 9.65 13.82 12.42
CA PRO A 98 9.50 14.90 13.40
C PRO A 98 8.75 16.12 12.83
N ARG A 99 9.07 16.52 11.60
CA ARG A 99 8.43 17.66 10.92
C ARG A 99 7.01 17.35 10.46
N LEU A 100 6.71 16.08 10.18
CA LEU A 100 5.42 15.62 9.65
C LEU A 100 4.57 14.93 10.73
N ARG A 101 4.90 15.13 12.00
CA ARG A 101 4.29 14.40 13.12
C ARG A 101 2.76 14.49 13.14
N ARG A 102 2.20 15.69 12.90
CA ARG A 102 0.74 15.87 12.81
C ARG A 102 0.07 14.97 11.76
N TYR A 103 0.73 14.75 10.63
CA TYR A 103 0.20 13.93 9.54
C TYR A 103 0.34 12.43 9.82
N TYR A 104 1.39 12.06 10.56
CA TYR A 104 1.53 10.73 11.12
C TYR A 104 0.40 10.42 12.11
N ASP A 105 0.18 11.33 13.06
CA ASP A 105 -0.86 11.16 14.07
C ASP A 105 -2.25 11.07 13.42
N ALA A 106 -2.52 11.86 12.38
CA ALA A 106 -3.77 11.79 11.62
C ALA A 106 -3.93 10.48 10.81
N LEU A 107 -2.87 10.02 10.14
CA LEU A 107 -2.87 8.72 9.44
C LEU A 107 -3.18 7.56 10.42
N ARG A 108 -2.61 7.64 11.63
CA ARG A 108 -2.82 6.67 12.71
C ARG A 108 -4.23 6.75 13.28
N ALA A 109 -4.73 7.96 13.54
CA ALA A 109 -6.09 8.21 14.04
C ALA A 109 -7.16 7.77 13.03
N ALA A 110 -6.87 7.87 11.73
CA ALA A 110 -7.70 7.33 10.67
C ALA A 110 -7.74 5.79 10.64
N GLY A 111 -6.88 5.11 11.41
CA GLY A 111 -6.91 3.66 11.59
C GLY A 111 -5.83 2.91 10.81
N ALA A 112 -4.80 3.55 10.28
CA ALA A 112 -3.64 2.84 9.71
C ALA A 112 -2.80 2.20 10.83
N GLN A 113 -2.42 0.93 10.67
CA GLN A 113 -1.74 0.13 11.70
C GLN A 113 -0.36 -0.35 11.30
N GLU A 114 -0.16 -0.65 10.02
CA GLU A 114 1.08 -1.15 9.42
C GLU A 114 1.24 -0.50 8.06
N CYS A 115 2.47 -0.21 7.66
CA CYS A 115 2.76 0.35 6.35
C CYS A 115 4.02 -0.25 5.77
N VAL A 116 3.91 -0.76 4.56
CA VAL A 116 5.04 -1.10 3.69
C VAL A 116 5.05 -0.10 2.56
N MET A 117 6.22 0.38 2.15
CA MET A 117 6.31 1.32 1.03
C MET A 117 7.60 1.20 0.24
N ALA A 118 7.50 1.55 -1.04
CA ALA A 118 8.63 1.71 -1.96
C ALA A 118 8.34 2.82 -2.98
N GLY A 119 9.30 3.10 -3.86
CA GLY A 119 9.27 4.26 -4.75
C GLY A 119 10.56 5.04 -4.61
N HIS A 120 10.60 6.00 -3.69
CA HIS A 120 11.85 6.50 -3.12
C HIS A 120 12.38 5.55 -2.02
N GLY A 121 12.17 4.24 -2.24
CA GLY A 121 12.40 3.15 -1.29
C GLY A 121 13.89 2.90 -1.02
N PRO A 122 14.23 1.83 -0.29
CA PRO A 122 15.62 1.52 0.00
C PRO A 122 16.40 1.23 -1.28
N ALA A 123 17.72 1.39 -1.17
CA ALA A 123 18.64 1.00 -2.23
C ALA A 123 18.52 -0.48 -2.59
N GLY A 124 18.80 -0.84 -3.84
CA GLY A 124 18.93 -2.20 -4.32
C GLY A 124 20.03 -2.97 -3.58
N ALA A 125 20.13 -4.28 -3.78
CA ALA A 125 21.17 -5.10 -3.14
C ALA A 125 22.60 -4.67 -3.52
N ASP A 126 22.74 -4.04 -4.68
CA ASP A 126 23.95 -3.44 -5.23
C ASP A 126 24.23 -2.01 -4.70
N GLY A 127 23.41 -1.48 -3.80
CA GLY A 127 23.57 -0.15 -3.23
C GLY A 127 22.94 0.99 -4.05
N ASP A 128 22.34 0.71 -5.21
CA ASP A 128 21.70 1.74 -6.03
C ASP A 128 20.42 2.28 -5.37
N ALA A 129 20.38 3.56 -5.05
CA ALA A 129 19.24 4.26 -4.47
C ALA A 129 18.34 4.98 -5.51
N GLY A 130 18.49 4.64 -6.80
CA GLY A 130 17.67 5.17 -7.89
C GLY A 130 16.16 4.94 -7.70
N LEU A 131 15.36 5.65 -8.49
CA LEU A 131 13.90 5.55 -8.43
C LEU A 131 13.45 4.11 -8.69
N LEU A 132 12.63 3.59 -7.77
CA LEU A 132 12.04 2.26 -7.88
C LEU A 132 10.60 2.38 -8.36
N TYR A 133 10.43 2.39 -9.68
CA TYR A 133 9.12 2.22 -10.30
C TYR A 133 8.56 0.84 -9.93
N HIS A 134 7.26 0.62 -10.11
CA HIS A 134 6.68 -0.67 -9.77
C HIS A 134 5.32 -0.88 -10.43
N TYR A 135 4.92 -2.15 -10.46
CA TYR A 135 3.55 -2.59 -10.74
C TYR A 135 3.21 -3.79 -9.86
N LEU A 136 1.94 -4.18 -9.84
CA LEU A 136 1.47 -5.33 -9.08
C LEU A 136 1.12 -6.48 -10.02
N ARG A 137 1.58 -7.69 -9.68
CA ARG A 137 1.06 -8.94 -10.22
C ARG A 137 0.08 -9.53 -9.21
N VAL A 138 -1.19 -9.58 -9.57
CA VAL A 138 -2.27 -10.14 -8.73
C VAL A 138 -2.64 -11.53 -9.25
N SER A 139 -2.52 -12.54 -8.40
CA SER A 139 -2.95 -13.91 -8.68
C SER A 139 -4.16 -14.23 -7.80
N VAL A 140 -5.19 -14.83 -8.39
CA VAL A 140 -6.45 -15.17 -7.69
C VAL A 140 -6.70 -16.66 -7.85
N THR A 141 -6.81 -17.37 -6.74
CA THR A 141 -7.24 -18.78 -6.66
C THR A 141 -8.49 -18.88 -5.79
N PRO A 142 -9.16 -20.04 -5.68
CA PRO A 142 -10.27 -20.19 -4.72
C PRO A 142 -9.87 -19.92 -3.26
N GLU A 143 -8.62 -20.20 -2.89
CA GLU A 143 -8.09 -20.16 -1.52
C GLU A 143 -7.53 -18.79 -1.13
N ALA A 144 -6.93 -18.05 -2.06
CA ALA A 144 -6.28 -16.78 -1.76
C ALA A 144 -6.21 -15.81 -2.94
N ILE A 145 -6.04 -14.53 -2.61
CA ILE A 145 -5.46 -13.53 -3.51
C ILE A 145 -4.02 -13.28 -3.08
N THR A 146 -3.09 -13.41 -4.01
CA THR A 146 -1.68 -13.06 -3.79
C THR A 146 -1.35 -11.81 -4.60
N VAL A 147 -0.86 -10.77 -3.91
CA VAL A 147 -0.40 -9.51 -4.52
C VAL A 147 1.11 -9.44 -4.44
N ARG A 148 1.77 -9.53 -5.60
CA ARG A 148 3.23 -9.47 -5.74
C ARG A 148 3.65 -8.12 -6.28
N PRO A 149 4.35 -7.28 -5.52
CA PRO A 149 4.94 -6.08 -6.08
C PRO A 149 6.18 -6.43 -6.89
N VAL A 150 6.28 -5.86 -8.08
CA VAL A 150 7.45 -5.98 -8.93
C VAL A 150 8.09 -4.61 -9.04
N GLY A 151 9.31 -4.47 -8.53
CA GLY A 151 10.12 -3.27 -8.66
C GLY A 151 10.74 -3.17 -10.05
N VAL A 152 10.90 -1.96 -10.55
CA VAL A 152 11.61 -1.61 -11.77
C VAL A 152 12.52 -0.43 -11.44
N ARG A 153 13.76 -0.73 -11.04
CA ARG A 153 14.74 0.28 -10.69
C ARG A 153 15.29 0.91 -11.95
N ARG A 154 15.27 2.24 -12.00
CA ARG A 154 15.95 2.98 -13.05
C ARG A 154 17.44 3.02 -12.76
N LEU A 155 18.20 2.33 -13.59
CA LEU A 155 19.65 2.41 -13.68
C LEU A 155 20.00 3.61 -14.60
N GLY A 156 21.26 4.08 -14.61
CA GLY A 156 21.69 5.18 -15.49
C GLY A 156 21.34 4.96 -16.97
N ASP A 157 21.46 5.99 -17.81
CA ASP A 157 21.33 5.88 -19.28
C ASP A 157 20.01 5.26 -19.79
N ARG A 158 18.91 5.51 -19.07
CA ARG A 158 17.57 4.97 -19.38
C ARG A 158 17.51 3.43 -19.36
N THR A 159 18.43 2.79 -18.65
CA THR A 159 18.38 1.35 -18.41
C THR A 159 17.53 1.06 -17.16
N TYR A 160 16.93 -0.12 -17.11
CA TYR A 160 16.05 -0.51 -16.00
C TYR A 160 16.33 -1.94 -15.58
N ARG A 161 16.25 -2.19 -14.27
CA ARG A 161 16.37 -3.53 -13.69
C ARG A 161 15.10 -3.89 -12.95
N ARG A 162 14.59 -5.08 -13.22
CA ARG A 162 13.48 -5.67 -12.47
C ARG A 162 13.97 -6.17 -11.11
N GLU A 163 13.24 -5.86 -10.05
CA GLU A 163 13.50 -6.29 -8.67
C GLU A 163 12.28 -7.04 -8.13
N GLU A 164 12.38 -8.38 -8.12
CA GLU A 164 11.38 -9.29 -7.56
C GLU A 164 12.13 -10.46 -6.89
N PRO A 165 12.03 -10.65 -5.57
CA PRO A 165 11.24 -9.87 -4.61
C PRO A 165 11.71 -8.41 -4.47
N MET A 166 10.82 -7.52 -4.05
CA MET A 166 11.07 -6.08 -4.06
C MET A 166 11.59 -5.59 -2.71
N ARG A 167 12.69 -4.82 -2.69
CA ARG A 167 13.15 -4.16 -1.47
C ARG A 167 12.23 -2.99 -1.11
N VAL A 168 11.81 -2.94 0.14
CA VAL A 168 10.81 -1.99 0.66
C VAL A 168 11.22 -1.47 2.03
N PHE A 169 10.67 -0.31 2.41
CA PHE A 169 10.64 0.07 3.80
C PHE A 169 9.40 -0.52 4.48
N HIS A 170 9.55 -0.97 5.72
CA HIS A 170 8.50 -1.56 6.53
C HIS A 170 8.40 -0.87 7.88
N ALA A 171 7.19 -0.43 8.20
CA ALA A 171 6.76 -0.02 9.52
C ALA A 171 5.72 -1.05 10.03
N PRO A 172 6.14 -2.09 10.77
CA PRO A 172 5.26 -3.19 11.19
C PRO A 172 4.11 -2.72 12.08
N HIS A 173 4.35 -1.64 12.83
CA HIS A 173 3.37 -0.99 13.68
C HIS A 173 3.50 0.53 13.58
N LEU A 174 2.36 1.22 13.65
CA LEU A 174 2.29 2.67 13.81
C LEU A 174 1.86 3.04 15.25
N PRO A 175 2.79 3.08 16.23
CA PRO A 175 2.49 3.41 17.63
C PRO A 175 2.37 4.92 17.86
N VAL A 176 1.97 5.34 19.07
CA VAL A 176 1.90 6.78 19.40
C VAL A 176 3.26 7.46 19.29
N LEU A 177 4.34 6.82 19.75
CA LEU A 177 5.65 7.47 19.86
C LEU A 177 6.37 7.60 18.50
N ARG A 178 6.85 6.46 18.00
CA ARG A 178 7.63 6.39 16.75
C ARG A 178 7.55 4.97 16.18
N PRO A 179 7.26 4.80 14.89
CA PRO A 179 7.28 3.49 14.25
C PRO A 179 8.72 3.01 14.06
N ARG A 180 8.92 1.70 14.09
CA ARG A 180 10.13 1.09 13.51
C ARG A 180 10.14 1.36 12.00
N TRP A 181 11.32 1.54 11.43
CA TRP A 181 11.51 1.82 10.02
C TRP A 181 12.63 0.95 9.48
N GLU A 182 12.26 -0.16 8.86
CA GLU A 182 13.18 -1.22 8.48
C GLU A 182 13.24 -1.41 6.99
N VAL A 183 14.39 -1.85 6.50
CA VAL A 183 14.51 -2.33 5.13
C VAL A 183 14.21 -3.83 5.15
N GLN A 184 13.24 -4.23 4.34
CA GLN A 184 12.82 -5.63 4.17
C GLN A 184 12.73 -5.96 2.68
N THR A 185 12.65 -7.24 2.36
CA THR A 185 12.46 -7.73 1.00
C THR A 185 11.10 -8.41 0.90
N LEU A 186 10.13 -7.73 0.30
CA LEU A 186 8.75 -8.21 0.16
C LEU A 186 8.62 -9.09 -1.08
N SER A 187 8.26 -10.35 -0.89
CA SER A 187 7.93 -11.25 -2.00
C SER A 187 6.48 -11.08 -2.43
N GLU A 188 5.56 -11.12 -1.47
CA GLU A 188 4.12 -11.04 -1.73
C GLU A 188 3.32 -10.69 -0.50
N VAL A 189 2.07 -10.26 -0.71
CA VAL A 189 1.05 -10.18 0.33
C VAL A 189 -0.05 -11.17 -0.01
N VAL A 190 -0.36 -12.05 0.94
CA VAL A 190 -1.40 -13.08 0.80
C VAL A 190 -2.65 -12.64 1.55
N VAL A 191 -3.76 -12.57 0.84
CA VAL A 191 -5.09 -12.31 1.39
C VAL A 191 -5.89 -13.60 1.35
N ARG A 192 -6.38 -14.03 2.52
CA ARG A 192 -7.31 -15.16 2.68
C ARG A 192 -8.64 -14.65 3.20
N ARG A 193 -9.69 -15.46 3.12
CA ARG A 193 -11.04 -15.06 3.59
C ARG A 193 -11.08 -14.88 5.11
N ASP A 194 -10.42 -15.77 5.84
CA ASP A 194 -10.59 -15.90 7.29
C ASP A 194 -9.48 -15.23 8.10
N GLY A 195 -8.97 -14.08 7.63
CA GLY A 195 -8.00 -13.34 8.44
C GLY A 195 -7.36 -12.14 7.77
N PRO A 196 -6.51 -11.44 8.52
CA PRO A 196 -5.81 -10.27 8.02
C PRO A 196 -4.83 -10.66 6.90
N PRO A 197 -4.59 -9.76 5.93
CA PRO A 197 -3.58 -9.95 4.91
C PRO A 197 -2.19 -10.10 5.55
N ARG A 198 -1.35 -11.00 5.01
CA ARG A 198 -0.02 -11.29 5.53
C ARG A 198 1.04 -11.06 4.47
N ALA A 199 2.03 -10.22 4.78
CA ALA A 199 3.24 -10.12 3.97
C ALA A 199 4.14 -11.35 4.17
N GLN A 200 4.75 -11.77 3.07
CA GLN A 200 5.81 -12.77 3.01
C GLN A 200 7.12 -12.05 2.70
N TRP A 201 8.14 -12.38 3.49
CA TRP A 201 9.46 -11.73 3.43
C TRP A 201 10.51 -12.75 2.98
N VAL A 202 11.64 -12.27 2.44
CA VAL A 202 12.82 -13.07 2.06
C VAL A 202 14.02 -12.67 2.90
#